data_AF-A0A1F8ADH3-F1
#
_entry.id   AF-A0A1F8ADH3-F1
#
_cell.length_a   1.000
_cell.length_b   1.000
_cell.length_c   1.000
_cell.angle_alpha   90.00
_cell.angle_beta   90.00
_cell.angle_gamma   90.00
#
_symmetry.space_group_name_H-M   'P 1'
#
loop_
_entity.id
_entity.type
_entity.pdbx_description
1 polymer ?
#
loop_
_entity_poly.entity_id
_entity_poly.type
_entity_poly.pdbx_seq_one_letter_code
_entity_poly.pdbx_strand_id
1 'polypeptide(L)'
;MEVFLHRVPADLNQHGFKRELQPFVKSLQIQDFICEKPRKKSFGTITFLRVGDGQRFLQAYGETQNSRSPLHWGRKSSLHIMGVDVCCKPSRYPPKPFALRTLEHEAQEREMGYRERQEESVFLEMQQYSCGRCDFVGDQLTYSPEVQWSARGTVKFKTRSMIVNGFPKWRIRIPLATIVSLIYSIEGTLTVTLSDVPFFFEEVWTCDDLVGLRSNRIRLPSLGKGHNQIVGQCLVYQFKVSVVGFRAKIEKLKDWEITIYRYDLTPARPLLSSQSVSIEFHKLLDELAECMSNSSMPFGILFQLQALAQNAYLHPTTSRHLTERLRIKFAEDKAAGRDPITVDGIRKLFNMIGWPFPGDDPWGYEVDSLLTTLEENHREIQDASPIEKGFMRTQLT
;
A
#
# COMPACT_ATOMS: atom_id res chain seq x y z
N MET A 1 -35.01 -3.09 -17.90
CA MET A 1 -35.16 -4.16 -18.93
C MET A 1 -33.85 -4.91 -19.05
N GLU A 2 -33.86 -6.22 -19.31
CA GLU A 2 -32.64 -7.01 -19.50
C GLU A 2 -32.57 -7.57 -20.93
N VAL A 3 -31.40 -7.47 -21.54
CA VAL A 3 -31.07 -8.00 -22.86
C VAL A 3 -30.04 -9.11 -22.70
N PHE A 4 -30.31 -10.25 -23.31
CA PHE A 4 -29.43 -11.41 -23.37
C PHE A 4 -28.61 -11.40 -24.66
N LEU A 5 -27.30 -11.59 -24.52
CA LEU A 5 -26.34 -11.63 -25.62
C LEU A 5 -25.79 -13.04 -25.75
N HIS A 6 -25.88 -13.59 -26.95
CA HIS A 6 -25.39 -14.91 -27.29
C HIS A 6 -24.23 -14.82 -28.28
N ARG A 7 -23.31 -15.79 -28.24
CA ARG A 7 -22.05 -15.82 -29.02
C ARG A 7 -21.05 -14.72 -28.65
N VAL A 8 -21.04 -14.31 -27.38
CA VAL A 8 -19.99 -13.42 -26.85
C VAL A 8 -18.68 -14.22 -26.73
N PRO A 9 -17.50 -13.66 -27.09
CA PRO A 9 -16.23 -14.34 -26.92
C PRO A 9 -16.03 -14.88 -25.49
N ALA A 10 -15.66 -16.16 -25.37
CA ALA A 10 -15.56 -16.85 -24.08
C ALA A 10 -14.42 -16.30 -23.21
N ASP A 11 -13.34 -15.84 -23.86
CA ASP A 11 -12.11 -15.30 -23.24
C ASP A 11 -12.30 -13.88 -22.70
N LEU A 12 -13.42 -13.24 -23.01
CA LEU A 12 -13.72 -11.88 -22.56
C LEU A 12 -14.17 -11.89 -21.10
N ASN A 13 -13.41 -11.18 -20.27
CA ASN A 13 -13.78 -10.88 -18.89
C ASN A 13 -14.81 -9.72 -18.83
N GLN A 14 -15.45 -9.51 -17.68
CA GLN A 14 -16.52 -8.52 -17.53
C GLN A 14 -16.06 -7.08 -17.86
N HIS A 15 -14.85 -6.68 -17.47
CA HIS A 15 -14.32 -5.35 -17.78
C HIS A 15 -14.05 -5.16 -19.28
N GLY A 16 -13.49 -6.18 -19.94
CA GLY A 16 -13.29 -6.21 -21.39
C GLY A 16 -14.63 -6.14 -22.12
N PHE A 17 -15.62 -6.91 -21.68
CA PHE A 17 -16.97 -6.90 -22.27
C PHE A 17 -17.64 -5.53 -22.15
N LYS A 18 -17.53 -4.88 -20.99
CA LYS A 18 -18.02 -3.50 -20.81
C LYS A 18 -17.34 -2.52 -21.77
N ARG A 19 -16.02 -2.63 -21.93
CA ARG A 19 -15.22 -1.76 -22.81
C ARG A 19 -15.63 -1.92 -24.27
N GLU A 20 -15.81 -3.15 -24.74
CA GLU A 20 -16.22 -3.41 -26.13
C GLU A 20 -17.66 -2.98 -26.42
N LEU A 21 -18.57 -3.06 -25.43
CA LEU A 21 -19.94 -2.58 -25.57
C LEU A 21 -20.07 -1.06 -25.55
N GLN A 22 -19.12 -0.36 -24.92
CA GLN A 22 -19.23 1.07 -24.63
C GLN A 22 -19.46 1.96 -25.87
N PRO A 23 -18.82 1.73 -27.04
CA PRO A 23 -19.07 2.53 -28.24
C PRO A 23 -20.52 2.42 -28.76
N PHE A 24 -21.09 1.22 -28.72
CA PHE A 24 -22.45 0.92 -29.20
C PHE A 24 -23.54 1.49 -28.28
N VAL A 25 -23.27 1.50 -26.99
CA VAL A 25 -24.22 2.06 -26.01
C VAL A 25 -24.17 3.59 -26.04
N LYS A 26 -22.97 4.18 -26.22
CA LYS A 26 -22.79 5.63 -26.40
C LYS A 26 -23.44 6.16 -27.67
N SER A 27 -23.35 5.45 -28.80
CA SER A 27 -23.98 5.88 -30.06
C SER A 27 -25.50 5.99 -29.95
N LEU A 28 -26.12 5.19 -29.06
CA LEU A 28 -27.56 5.22 -28.78
C LEU A 28 -27.96 6.17 -27.64
N GLN A 29 -27.00 6.96 -27.14
CA GLN A 29 -27.18 7.90 -26.02
C GLN A 29 -27.74 7.22 -24.75
N ILE A 30 -27.39 5.95 -24.54
CA ILE A 30 -27.78 5.21 -23.35
C ILE A 30 -26.70 5.44 -22.29
N GLN A 31 -27.10 5.89 -21.10
CA GLN A 31 -26.18 6.19 -20.00
C GLN A 31 -26.23 5.12 -18.91
N ASP A 32 -27.43 4.65 -18.61
CA ASP A 32 -27.76 3.80 -17.46
C ASP A 32 -27.79 2.32 -17.83
N PHE A 33 -26.63 1.66 -17.78
CA PHE A 33 -26.54 0.22 -18.04
C PHE A 33 -25.47 -0.50 -17.20
N ILE A 34 -25.80 -1.73 -16.82
CA ILE A 34 -24.87 -2.69 -16.23
C ILE A 34 -24.75 -3.86 -17.19
N CYS A 35 -23.53 -4.38 -17.34
CA CYS A 35 -23.29 -5.61 -18.09
C CYS A 35 -22.65 -6.67 -17.20
N GLU A 36 -23.10 -7.90 -17.38
CA GLU A 36 -22.57 -9.07 -16.71
C GLU A 36 -22.06 -10.07 -17.76
N LYS A 37 -20.86 -10.60 -17.53
CA LYS A 37 -20.25 -11.61 -18.39
C LYS A 37 -19.66 -12.72 -17.52
N PRO A 38 -20.34 -13.87 -17.41
CA PRO A 38 -19.79 -15.03 -16.72
C PRO A 38 -18.49 -15.49 -17.39
N ARG A 39 -17.50 -15.84 -16.57
CA ARG A 39 -16.19 -16.34 -17.03
C ARG A 39 -16.37 -17.65 -17.82
N LYS A 40 -15.62 -17.80 -18.93
CA LYS A 40 -15.60 -18.99 -19.79
C LYS A 40 -16.96 -19.39 -20.40
N LYS A 41 -17.95 -18.48 -20.41
CA LYS A 41 -19.25 -18.70 -21.07
C LYS A 41 -19.39 -17.82 -22.30
N SER A 42 -20.11 -18.29 -23.32
CA SER A 42 -20.32 -17.57 -24.58
C SER A 42 -21.57 -16.68 -24.59
N PHE A 43 -22.00 -16.24 -23.41
CA PHE A 43 -23.16 -15.35 -23.26
C PHE A 43 -22.88 -14.26 -22.22
N GLY A 44 -23.65 -13.18 -22.30
CA GLY A 44 -23.67 -12.10 -21.32
C GLY A 44 -25.05 -11.47 -21.23
N THR A 45 -25.25 -10.62 -20.24
CA THR A 45 -26.49 -9.85 -20.09
C THR A 45 -26.19 -8.38 -19.96
N ILE A 46 -27.11 -7.54 -20.45
CA ILE A 46 -27.11 -6.10 -20.23
C ILE A 46 -28.43 -5.74 -19.56
N THR A 47 -28.34 -5.14 -18.38
CA THR A 47 -29.48 -4.56 -17.69
C THR A 47 -29.51 -3.06 -17.90
N PHE A 48 -30.64 -2.57 -18.40
CA PHE A 48 -30.93 -1.15 -18.59
C PHE A 48 -31.91 -0.68 -17.53
N LEU A 49 -31.67 0.53 -17.00
CA LEU A 49 -32.58 1.17 -16.06
C LEU A 49 -33.93 1.46 -16.71
N ARG A 50 -33.91 2.19 -17.83
CA ARG A 50 -35.10 2.57 -18.59
C ARG A 50 -35.44 1.50 -19.62
N VAL A 51 -36.71 1.11 -19.70
CA VAL A 51 -37.18 0.12 -20.70
C VAL A 51 -36.95 0.61 -22.13
N GLY A 52 -37.16 1.91 -22.37
CA GLY A 52 -36.93 2.52 -23.68
C GLY A 52 -35.49 2.39 -24.17
N ASP A 53 -34.50 2.40 -23.27
CA ASP A 53 -33.09 2.26 -23.64
C ASP A 53 -32.77 0.84 -24.12
N GLY A 54 -33.32 -0.17 -23.44
CA GLY A 54 -33.21 -1.56 -23.87
C GLY A 54 -33.91 -1.83 -25.20
N GLN A 55 -35.03 -1.16 -25.47
CA GLN A 55 -35.72 -1.25 -26.76
C GLN A 55 -34.92 -0.60 -27.89
N ARG A 56 -34.36 0.60 -27.69
CA ARG A 56 -33.47 1.25 -28.67
C ARG A 56 -32.26 0.38 -28.98
N PHE A 57 -31.66 -0.23 -27.95
CA PHE A 57 -30.55 -1.17 -28.12
C PHE A 57 -30.94 -2.38 -28.98
N LEU A 58 -32.09 -3.00 -28.72
CA LEU A 58 -32.57 -4.13 -29.52
C LEU A 58 -33.01 -3.73 -30.93
N GLN A 59 -33.49 -2.51 -31.16
CA GLN A 59 -33.82 -2.04 -32.51
C GLN A 59 -32.56 -1.86 -33.36
N ALA A 60 -31.48 -1.36 -32.77
CA ALA A 60 -30.22 -1.16 -33.48
C ALA A 60 -29.39 -2.44 -33.61
N TYR A 61 -29.39 -3.28 -32.57
CA TYR A 61 -28.44 -4.40 -32.38
C TYR A 61 -29.10 -5.76 -32.15
N GLY A 62 -30.43 -5.84 -32.19
CA GLY A 62 -31.18 -7.08 -32.02
C GLY A 62 -31.14 -7.98 -33.26
N GLU A 63 -31.40 -9.26 -33.02
CA GLU A 63 -31.49 -10.25 -34.10
C GLU A 63 -32.70 -9.97 -35.00
N THR A 64 -32.47 -9.70 -36.29
CA THR A 64 -33.54 -9.57 -37.29
C THR A 64 -33.81 -10.92 -37.94
N GLN A 65 -35.06 -11.40 -37.88
CA GLN A 65 -35.47 -12.61 -38.58
C GLN A 65 -35.87 -12.24 -40.01
N ASN A 66 -35.09 -12.70 -40.99
CA ASN A 66 -35.37 -12.44 -42.40
C ASN A 66 -36.49 -13.40 -42.86
N SER A 67 -37.72 -12.92 -43.03
CA SER A 67 -38.93 -13.71 -43.30
C SER A 67 -39.00 -14.40 -44.67
N ARG A 68 -37.90 -14.44 -45.45
CA ARG A 68 -37.89 -14.82 -46.87
C ARG A 68 -36.96 -15.99 -47.24
N SER A 69 -36.40 -16.74 -46.29
CA SER A 69 -35.53 -17.88 -46.61
C SER A 69 -35.95 -19.16 -45.87
N PRO A 70 -36.25 -20.28 -46.56
CA PRO A 70 -36.68 -21.53 -45.93
C PRO A 70 -35.55 -22.33 -45.25
N LEU A 71 -34.30 -21.91 -45.40
CA LEU A 71 -33.17 -22.51 -44.68
C LEU A 71 -32.78 -21.66 -43.47
N HIS A 72 -32.67 -22.32 -42.31
CA HIS A 72 -32.37 -21.80 -40.97
C HIS A 72 -31.04 -21.01 -40.78
N TRP A 73 -30.39 -20.55 -41.86
CA TRP A 73 -29.05 -19.95 -41.86
C TRP A 73 -29.06 -18.45 -42.18
N GLY A 74 -29.86 -17.65 -41.46
CA GLY A 74 -29.98 -16.22 -41.77
C GLY A 74 -30.31 -15.31 -40.60
N ARG A 75 -29.76 -15.58 -39.41
CA ARG A 75 -29.81 -14.61 -38.30
C ARG A 75 -28.69 -13.60 -38.51
N LYS A 76 -29.02 -12.41 -39.03
CA LYS A 76 -28.05 -11.30 -39.10
C LYS A 76 -28.05 -10.59 -37.76
N SER A 77 -26.88 -10.51 -37.13
CA SER A 77 -26.64 -9.57 -36.03
C SER A 77 -25.88 -8.37 -36.57
N SER A 78 -26.26 -7.18 -36.16
CA SER A 78 -25.51 -5.94 -36.44
C SER A 78 -24.44 -5.66 -35.37
N LEU A 79 -24.45 -6.37 -34.24
CA LEU A 79 -23.46 -6.20 -33.17
C LEU A 79 -22.24 -7.10 -33.39
N HIS A 80 -21.09 -6.47 -33.61
CA HIS A 80 -19.82 -7.14 -33.80
C HIS A 80 -18.89 -6.82 -32.63
N ILE A 81 -18.47 -7.84 -31.89
CA ILE A 81 -17.51 -7.70 -30.78
C ILE A 81 -16.30 -8.56 -31.10
N MET A 82 -15.12 -7.92 -31.21
CA MET A 82 -13.85 -8.60 -31.53
C MET A 82 -13.92 -9.49 -32.79
N GLY A 83 -14.64 -9.03 -33.81
CA GLY A 83 -14.82 -9.79 -35.07
C GLY A 83 -15.84 -10.94 -34.99
N VAL A 84 -16.61 -11.05 -33.91
CA VAL A 84 -17.66 -12.06 -33.74
C VAL A 84 -19.05 -11.41 -33.74
N ASP A 85 -19.99 -12.01 -34.48
CA ASP A 85 -21.40 -11.61 -34.53
C ASP A 85 -22.14 -12.02 -33.25
N VAL A 86 -22.47 -11.04 -32.41
CA VAL A 86 -23.13 -11.25 -31.13
C VAL A 86 -24.63 -11.07 -31.27
N CYS A 87 -25.42 -12.10 -31.01
CA CYS A 87 -26.88 -12.04 -31.18
C CYS A 87 -27.54 -11.48 -29.91
N CYS A 88 -28.28 -10.37 -30.02
CA CYS A 88 -28.98 -9.74 -28.90
C CYS A 88 -30.48 -10.05 -28.93
N LYS A 89 -31.05 -10.43 -27.78
CA LYS A 89 -32.49 -10.71 -27.60
C LYS A 89 -32.99 -10.20 -26.26
N PRO A 90 -34.30 -9.93 -26.11
CA PRO A 90 -34.89 -9.75 -24.78
C PRO A 90 -34.56 -10.95 -23.88
N SER A 91 -34.15 -10.68 -22.64
CA SER A 91 -33.97 -11.75 -21.65
C SER A 91 -35.32 -12.40 -21.34
N ARG A 92 -35.30 -13.71 -21.07
CA ARG A 92 -36.48 -14.44 -20.57
C ARG A 92 -36.72 -14.20 -19.09
N TYR A 93 -35.70 -13.70 -18.38
CA TYR A 93 -35.75 -13.44 -16.96
C TYR A 93 -35.94 -11.95 -16.69
N PRO A 94 -36.63 -11.59 -15.60
CA PRO A 94 -36.70 -10.20 -15.17
C PRO A 94 -35.30 -9.71 -14.75
N PRO A 95 -34.99 -8.41 -14.93
CA PRO A 95 -33.74 -7.85 -14.45
C PRO A 95 -33.56 -8.08 -12.95
N LYS A 96 -32.32 -8.34 -12.52
CA LYS A 96 -32.02 -8.55 -11.10
C LYS A 96 -32.37 -7.29 -10.28
N PRO A 97 -33.11 -7.42 -9.15
CA PRO A 97 -33.48 -6.27 -8.32
C PRO A 97 -32.29 -5.48 -7.77
N PHE A 98 -31.15 -6.14 -7.53
CA PHE A 98 -29.93 -5.49 -7.09
C PHE A 98 -29.34 -4.60 -8.20
N ALA A 99 -29.28 -5.10 -9.44
CA ALA A 99 -28.76 -4.34 -10.58
C ALA A 99 -29.61 -3.10 -10.88
N LEU A 100 -30.93 -3.19 -10.72
CA LEU A 100 -31.83 -2.04 -10.85
C LEU A 100 -31.59 -1.00 -9.75
N ARG A 101 -31.48 -1.42 -8.48
CA ARG A 101 -31.18 -0.50 -7.38
C ARG A 101 -29.84 0.21 -7.54
N THR A 102 -28.81 -0.48 -8.01
CA THR A 102 -27.51 0.12 -8.33
C THR A 102 -27.65 1.18 -9.43
N LEU A 103 -28.36 0.85 -10.51
CA LEU A 103 -28.59 1.80 -11.60
C LEU A 103 -29.42 3.01 -11.17
N GLU A 104 -30.46 2.82 -10.35
CA GLU A 104 -31.27 3.90 -9.78
C GLU A 104 -30.41 4.84 -8.92
N HIS A 105 -29.55 4.27 -8.06
CA HIS A 105 -28.62 5.04 -7.25
C HIS A 105 -27.64 5.84 -8.12
N GLU A 106 -27.01 5.19 -9.11
CA GLU A 106 -26.08 5.85 -10.04
C GLU A 106 -26.75 6.93 -10.92
N ALA A 107 -28.04 6.78 -11.23
CA ALA A 107 -28.83 7.76 -11.95
C ALA A 107 -29.15 8.98 -11.08
N GLN A 108 -29.58 8.74 -9.84
CA GLN A 108 -29.86 9.78 -8.85
C GLN A 108 -28.60 10.57 -8.51
N GLU A 109 -27.45 9.90 -8.35
CA GLU A 109 -26.14 10.55 -8.17
C GLU A 109 -25.75 11.47 -9.33
N ARG A 110 -26.14 11.13 -10.57
CA ARG A 110 -25.93 12.01 -11.74
C ARG A 110 -26.90 13.18 -11.80
N GLU A 111 -28.18 12.96 -11.49
CA GLU A 111 -29.22 14.00 -11.51
C GLU A 111 -29.04 15.04 -10.40
N MET A 112 -28.52 14.64 -9.24
CA MET A 112 -28.11 15.57 -8.18
C MET A 112 -26.92 16.47 -8.57
N GLY A 113 -26.36 16.26 -9.77
CA GLY A 113 -25.14 16.89 -10.22
C GLY A 113 -23.97 16.30 -9.45
N TYR A 114 -22.95 15.86 -10.18
CA TYR A 114 -21.69 15.39 -9.60
C TYR A 114 -20.98 16.57 -8.91
N ARG A 115 -21.45 17.00 -7.73
CA ARG A 115 -20.54 17.49 -6.71
C ARG A 115 -19.78 16.24 -6.32
N GLU A 116 -18.60 16.06 -6.91
CA GLU A 116 -17.53 15.25 -6.35
C GLU A 116 -17.66 15.44 -4.84
N ARG A 117 -18.16 14.43 -4.12
CA ARG A 117 -18.39 14.50 -2.67
C ARG A 117 -17.09 15.05 -2.14
N GLN A 118 -17.07 16.29 -1.64
CA GLN A 118 -15.83 16.97 -1.28
C GLN A 118 -15.09 15.96 -0.41
N GLU A 119 -14.03 15.35 -0.95
CA GLU A 119 -13.23 14.42 -0.17
C GLU A 119 -12.77 15.28 1.01
N GLU A 120 -13.28 14.98 2.20
CA GLU A 120 -12.79 15.62 3.40
C GLU A 120 -11.29 15.47 3.35
N SER A 121 -10.61 16.60 3.29
CA SER A 121 -9.19 16.62 3.10
C SER A 121 -8.59 17.65 4.02
N VAL A 122 -7.59 17.20 4.76
CA VAL A 122 -6.86 18.05 5.67
C VAL A 122 -5.64 18.55 4.95
N PHE A 123 -5.52 19.87 4.85
CA PHE A 123 -4.46 20.55 4.12
C PHE A 123 -3.54 21.31 5.07
N LEU A 124 -2.24 21.07 4.93
CA LEU A 124 -1.19 21.67 5.73
C LEU A 124 -0.10 22.22 4.81
N GLU A 125 0.33 23.44 5.06
CA GLU A 125 1.48 24.02 4.37
C GLU A 125 2.76 23.47 4.98
N MET A 126 3.64 22.94 4.15
CA MET A 126 4.90 22.32 4.54
C MET A 126 6.05 23.29 4.29
N GLN A 127 6.90 23.46 5.31
CA GLN A 127 8.06 24.34 5.28
C GLN A 127 9.35 23.56 5.00
N GLN A 128 9.47 22.37 5.60
CA GLN A 128 10.62 21.48 5.48
C GLN A 128 10.16 20.03 5.62
N TYR A 129 10.97 19.10 5.12
CA TYR A 129 10.75 17.68 5.32
C TYR A 129 12.07 16.91 5.34
N SER A 130 12.04 15.74 5.96
CA SER A 130 13.17 14.83 6.04
C SER A 130 12.69 13.39 6.11
N CYS A 131 13.56 12.47 5.77
CA CYS A 131 13.43 11.07 6.14
C CYS A 131 14.53 10.74 7.15
N GLY A 132 14.28 9.72 7.95
CA GLY A 132 15.22 9.26 8.94
C GLY A 132 14.62 8.12 9.74
N ARG A 133 14.86 8.17 11.04
CA ARG A 133 14.49 7.09 11.96
C ARG A 133 14.07 7.62 13.32
N CYS A 134 13.33 6.79 14.04
CA CYS A 134 13.08 6.96 15.46
C CYS A 134 13.84 5.89 16.24
N ASP A 135 14.42 6.31 17.36
CA ASP A 135 15.24 5.50 18.25
C ASP A 135 15.20 6.08 19.66
N PHE A 136 15.54 5.26 20.65
CA PHE A 136 15.66 5.71 22.04
C PHE A 136 17.11 6.15 22.32
N VAL A 137 17.25 7.34 22.90
CA VAL A 137 18.51 7.84 23.45
C VAL A 137 18.31 8.01 24.95
N GLY A 138 18.77 7.02 25.72
CA GLY A 138 18.35 6.84 27.11
C GLY A 138 16.84 6.60 27.16
N ASP A 139 16.15 7.30 28.06
CA ASP A 139 14.70 7.09 28.26
C ASP A 139 13.80 7.90 27.31
N GLN A 140 14.38 8.56 26.29
CA GLN A 140 13.63 9.44 25.40
C GLN A 140 13.62 8.94 23.97
N LEU A 141 12.42 8.86 23.38
CA LEU A 141 12.26 8.66 21.96
C LEU A 141 12.71 9.92 21.20
N THR A 142 13.67 9.74 20.29
CA THR A 142 14.24 10.79 19.45
C THR A 142 13.97 10.55 17.97
N TYR A 143 14.09 11.63 17.19
CA TYR A 143 14.12 11.54 15.73
C TYR A 143 15.49 11.95 15.22
N SER A 144 16.07 11.09 14.39
CA SER A 144 17.39 11.27 13.79
C SER A 144 17.22 11.42 12.27
N PRO A 145 17.36 12.63 11.70
CA PRO A 145 17.23 12.85 10.27
C PRO A 145 18.42 12.27 9.51
N GLU A 146 18.15 11.52 8.44
CA GLU A 146 19.19 10.94 7.56
C GLU A 146 19.35 11.77 6.28
N VAL A 147 18.24 12.17 5.67
CA VAL A 147 18.21 13.09 4.53
C VAL A 147 17.19 14.18 4.79
N GLN A 148 17.62 15.42 4.68
CA GLN A 148 16.80 16.60 4.89
C GLN A 148 16.71 17.42 3.62
N TRP A 149 15.50 17.91 3.34
CA TRP A 149 15.22 18.74 2.19
C TRP A 149 14.62 20.07 2.63
N SER A 150 15.31 21.14 2.27
CA SER A 150 14.84 22.52 2.44
C SER A 150 13.95 22.92 1.26
N ALA A 151 12.80 22.25 1.10
CA ALA A 151 11.80 22.64 0.11
C ALA A 151 10.44 22.87 0.75
N ARG A 152 9.77 23.92 0.29
CA ARG A 152 8.39 24.23 0.67
C ARG A 152 7.42 23.40 -0.16
N GLY A 153 6.23 23.23 0.39
CA GLY A 153 5.21 22.44 -0.27
C GLY A 153 3.93 22.33 0.54
N THR A 154 3.22 21.23 0.33
CA THR A 154 1.93 20.97 0.95
C THR A 154 1.82 19.51 1.34
N VAL A 155 1.20 19.27 2.48
CA VAL A 155 0.78 17.95 2.94
C VAL A 155 -0.75 17.93 2.89
N LYS A 156 -1.31 17.04 2.09
CA LYS A 156 -2.75 16.85 1.94
C LYS A 156 -3.13 15.43 2.31
N PHE A 157 -3.94 15.28 3.35
CA PHE A 157 -4.57 14.02 3.68
C PHE A 157 -5.85 13.87 2.87
N LYS A 158 -6.01 12.72 2.22
CA LYS A 158 -7.23 12.27 1.53
C LYS A 158 -7.64 10.92 2.10
N THR A 159 -8.90 10.53 1.90
CA THR A 159 -9.52 9.30 2.43
C THR A 159 -8.68 8.02 2.33
N ARG A 160 -7.77 7.91 1.35
CA ARG A 160 -6.91 6.72 1.18
C ARG A 160 -5.41 7.01 1.11
N SER A 161 -5.01 8.27 1.09
CA SER A 161 -3.58 8.60 0.98
C SER A 161 -3.26 9.98 1.52
N MET A 162 -2.11 10.09 2.16
CA MET A 162 -1.40 11.34 2.39
C MET A 162 -0.56 11.67 1.15
N ILE A 163 -0.74 12.87 0.61
CA ILE A 163 -0.04 13.37 -0.57
C ILE A 163 0.81 14.55 -0.15
N VAL A 164 2.12 14.45 -0.36
CA VAL A 164 3.06 15.53 -0.13
C VAL A 164 3.51 16.06 -1.49
N ASN A 165 3.28 17.34 -1.76
CA ASN A 165 3.79 18.01 -2.96
C ASN A 165 4.86 18.99 -2.53
N GLY A 166 5.97 19.08 -3.26
CA GLY A 166 6.94 20.15 -3.04
C GLY A 166 7.49 20.75 -4.32
N PHE A 167 8.08 21.92 -4.14
CA PHE A 167 8.71 22.69 -5.21
C PHE A 167 10.13 22.17 -5.50
N PRO A 168 10.60 22.11 -6.78
CA PRO A 168 9.95 22.64 -7.97
C PRO A 168 8.92 21.74 -8.68
N LYS A 169 8.86 20.40 -8.47
CA LYS A 169 7.81 19.49 -9.01
C LYS A 169 8.01 18.02 -8.59
N TRP A 170 7.99 17.73 -7.29
CA TRP A 170 7.99 16.34 -6.82
C TRP A 170 6.76 16.04 -5.96
N ARG A 171 6.40 14.76 -5.92
CA ARG A 171 5.28 14.26 -5.11
C ARG A 171 5.65 12.98 -4.40
N ILE A 172 5.31 12.91 -3.12
CA ILE A 172 5.28 11.69 -2.33
C ILE A 172 3.82 11.30 -2.15
N ARG A 173 3.50 10.04 -2.41
CA ARG A 173 2.20 9.46 -2.08
C ARG A 173 2.40 8.34 -1.07
N ILE A 174 1.81 8.54 0.10
CA ILE A 174 1.80 7.61 1.22
C ILE A 174 0.37 7.07 1.34
N PRO A 175 0.10 5.79 1.03
CA PRO A 175 -1.19 5.18 1.34
C PRO A 175 -1.46 5.25 2.85
N LEU A 176 -2.69 5.58 3.27
CA LEU A 176 -2.97 5.64 4.72
C LEU A 176 -2.83 4.27 5.40
N ALA A 177 -3.10 3.18 4.67
CA ALA A 177 -2.95 1.81 5.16
C ALA A 177 -1.50 1.41 5.48
N THR A 178 -0.49 2.15 4.98
CA THR A 178 0.91 1.90 5.32
C THR A 178 1.39 2.75 6.48
N ILE A 179 0.55 3.66 7.03
CA ILE A 179 0.91 4.48 8.18
C ILE A 179 0.70 3.65 9.44
N VAL A 180 1.80 3.27 10.07
CA VAL A 180 1.78 2.57 11.38
C VAL A 180 1.40 3.57 12.47
N SER A 181 2.00 4.76 12.43
CA SER A 181 1.69 5.82 13.38
C SER A 181 2.03 7.21 12.85
N LEU A 182 1.37 8.21 13.43
CA LEU A 182 1.58 9.63 13.17
C LEU A 182 1.78 10.35 14.51
N ILE A 183 3.01 10.81 14.74
CA ILE A 183 3.39 11.59 15.91
C ILE A 183 3.37 13.07 15.54
N TYR A 184 2.77 13.90 16.38
CA TYR A 184 2.75 15.34 16.16
C TYR A 184 3.20 16.16 17.38
N SER A 185 3.86 17.29 17.11
CA SER A 185 4.26 18.29 18.10
C SER A 185 3.38 19.54 18.01
N ILE A 186 3.25 20.29 19.11
CA ILE A 186 2.52 21.58 19.09
C ILE A 186 3.19 22.63 18.21
N GLU A 187 4.48 22.44 17.92
CA GLU A 187 5.28 23.31 17.06
C GLU A 187 5.07 23.02 15.57
N GLY A 188 4.11 22.17 15.20
CA GLY A 188 3.82 21.85 13.82
C GLY A 188 4.80 20.86 13.20
N THR A 189 5.37 19.95 13.99
CA THR A 189 6.13 18.80 13.44
C THR A 189 5.19 17.61 13.30
N LEU A 190 5.25 16.93 12.16
CA LEU A 190 4.53 15.69 11.86
C LEU A 190 5.53 14.60 11.49
N THR A 191 5.67 13.59 12.32
CA THR A 191 6.47 12.40 12.04
C THR A 191 5.55 11.23 11.71
N VAL A 192 5.76 10.59 10.57
CA VAL A 192 4.95 9.47 10.09
C VAL A 192 5.86 8.24 9.97
N THR A 193 5.50 7.18 10.68
CA THR A 193 6.16 5.86 10.59
C THR A 193 5.38 4.98 9.63
N LEU A 194 6.07 4.37 8.69
CA LEU A 194 5.50 3.60 7.59
C LEU A 194 5.90 2.13 7.66
N SER A 195 5.01 1.23 7.27
CA SER A 195 5.33 -0.19 7.04
C SER A 195 5.96 -0.43 5.66
N ASP A 196 5.71 0.46 4.70
CA ASP A 196 6.22 0.37 3.33
C ASP A 196 6.81 1.69 2.84
N VAL A 197 7.81 1.58 1.95
CA VAL A 197 8.42 2.73 1.27
C VAL A 197 7.37 3.47 0.42
N PRO A 198 7.28 4.80 0.51
CA PRO A 198 6.25 5.54 -0.20
C PRO A 198 6.53 5.67 -1.70
N PHE A 199 5.52 6.09 -2.46
CA PHE A 199 5.65 6.28 -3.90
C PHE A 199 6.14 7.69 -4.23
N PHE A 200 7.23 7.78 -4.99
CA PHE A 200 7.81 9.05 -5.43
C PHE A 200 7.45 9.32 -6.89
N PHE A 201 7.18 10.58 -7.21
CA PHE A 201 6.88 11.04 -8.57
C PHE A 201 7.54 12.37 -8.88
N GLU A 202 7.88 12.56 -10.15
CA GLU A 202 8.21 13.85 -10.75
C GLU A 202 7.08 14.28 -11.69
N GLU A 203 6.70 15.56 -11.63
CA GLU A 203 5.72 16.13 -12.57
C GLU A 203 6.45 16.81 -13.73
N VAL A 204 6.32 16.21 -14.92
CA VAL A 204 6.89 16.76 -16.16
C VAL A 204 5.86 17.65 -16.84
N TRP A 205 6.30 18.83 -17.25
CA TRP A 205 5.47 19.77 -17.99
C TRP A 205 5.62 19.47 -19.46
N THR A 206 4.49 19.27 -20.14
CA THR A 206 4.46 19.29 -21.60
C THR A 206 4.05 20.68 -22.03
N CYS A 207 4.67 21.20 -23.09
CA CYS A 207 4.40 22.56 -23.62
C CYS A 207 2.92 22.77 -24.04
N ASP A 208 2.09 21.73 -24.01
CA ASP A 208 0.67 21.68 -24.39
C ASP A 208 -0.30 22.00 -23.22
N ASP A 209 0.22 22.40 -22.05
CA ASP A 209 -0.55 22.63 -20.81
C ASP A 209 -1.55 23.81 -20.89
N LEU A 210 -1.62 24.55 -22.01
CA LEU A 210 -2.64 25.59 -22.24
C LEU A 210 -4.05 25.02 -22.46
N VAL A 211 -4.21 23.71 -22.64
CA VAL A 211 -5.52 23.05 -22.94
C VAL A 211 -5.96 22.07 -21.84
N GLY A 212 -5.31 22.04 -20.68
CA GLY A 212 -5.79 21.29 -19.51
C GLY A 212 -5.69 19.76 -19.60
N LEU A 213 -4.86 19.22 -20.52
CA LEU A 213 -4.64 17.78 -20.63
C LEU A 213 -3.41 17.33 -19.82
N ARG A 214 -3.69 16.72 -18.66
CA ARG A 214 -2.87 15.74 -17.90
C ARG A 214 -1.37 16.03 -17.76
N SER A 215 -0.96 16.45 -16.57
CA SER A 215 0.45 16.37 -16.16
C SER A 215 0.94 14.91 -16.25
N ASN A 216 1.98 14.66 -17.05
CA ASN A 216 2.62 13.36 -17.09
C ASN A 216 3.44 13.20 -15.79
N ARG A 217 3.12 12.15 -15.03
CA ARG A 217 3.85 11.81 -13.80
C ARG A 217 4.79 10.66 -14.09
N ILE A 218 6.06 10.86 -13.80
CA ILE A 218 7.07 9.80 -13.89
C ILE A 218 7.29 9.26 -12.48
N ARG A 219 7.19 7.94 -12.31
CA ARG A 219 7.51 7.29 -11.03
C ARG A 219 9.02 7.35 -10.82
N LEU A 220 9.44 7.85 -9.66
CA LEU A 220 10.83 7.88 -9.25
C LEU A 220 11.12 6.73 -8.26
N PRO A 221 12.34 6.17 -8.27
CA PRO A 221 12.77 5.21 -7.25
C PRO A 221 13.13 5.91 -5.92
N SER A 222 13.48 7.20 -5.95
CA SER A 222 13.97 7.96 -4.79
C SER A 222 13.86 9.47 -5.02
N LEU A 223 13.94 10.27 -3.96
CA LEU A 223 13.96 11.74 -4.01
C LEU A 223 15.37 12.31 -3.93
N GLY A 224 15.83 12.97 -4.99
CA GLY A 224 17.11 13.70 -4.99
C GLY A 224 18.34 12.80 -4.82
N LYS A 225 19.49 13.44 -4.61
CA LYS A 225 20.78 12.77 -4.41
C LYS A 225 20.93 12.36 -2.94
N GLY A 226 21.36 11.13 -2.67
CA GLY A 226 21.58 10.60 -1.30
C GLY A 226 20.46 9.66 -0.83
N HIS A 227 19.20 10.02 -1.04
CA HIS A 227 18.07 9.15 -0.69
C HIS A 227 18.08 7.82 -1.44
N ASN A 228 18.59 7.78 -2.68
CA ASN A 228 18.70 6.54 -3.45
C ASN A 228 19.55 5.46 -2.77
N GLN A 229 20.44 5.83 -1.85
CA GLN A 229 21.29 4.88 -1.11
C GLN A 229 20.58 4.27 0.10
N ILE A 230 19.56 4.94 0.62
CA ILE A 230 18.92 4.59 1.90
C ILE A 230 17.40 4.39 1.78
N VAL A 231 16.80 4.64 0.61
CA VAL A 231 15.34 4.64 0.42
C VAL A 231 14.64 3.37 0.89
N GLY A 232 15.31 2.22 0.81
CA GLY A 232 14.78 0.94 1.29
C GLY A 232 14.68 0.84 2.83
N GLN A 233 15.37 1.73 3.55
CA GLN A 233 15.41 1.82 5.02
C GLN A 233 14.67 3.06 5.55
N CYS A 234 14.35 4.02 4.67
CA CYS A 234 13.63 5.24 5.01
C CYS A 234 12.13 4.97 5.21
N LEU A 235 11.77 4.53 6.41
CA LEU A 235 10.38 4.26 6.79
C LEU A 235 9.79 5.33 7.72
N VAL A 236 10.60 6.26 8.22
CA VAL A 236 10.13 7.39 9.03
C VAL A 236 10.33 8.70 8.27
N TYR A 237 9.26 9.47 8.13
CA TYR A 237 9.28 10.78 7.46
C TYR A 237 8.79 11.87 8.40
N GLN A 238 9.56 12.95 8.53
CA GLN A 238 9.18 14.11 9.32
C GLN A 238 8.91 15.32 8.44
N PHE A 239 7.77 15.98 8.65
CA PHE A 239 7.34 17.18 7.96
C PHE A 239 7.17 18.32 8.97
N LYS A 240 7.84 19.44 8.72
CA LYS A 240 7.58 20.69 9.46
C LYS A 240 6.49 21.45 8.71
N VAL A 241 5.35 21.66 9.35
CA VAL A 241 4.17 22.30 8.78
C VAL A 241 3.81 23.59 9.51
N SER A 242 3.01 24.43 8.86
CA SER A 242 2.47 25.65 9.47
C SER A 242 1.59 25.33 10.67
N VAL A 243 1.85 26.02 11.79
CA VAL A 243 1.06 25.91 13.04
C VAL A 243 -0.33 26.54 12.93
N VAL A 244 -0.60 27.32 11.88
CA VAL A 244 -1.87 28.03 11.70
C VAL A 244 -3.01 27.03 11.51
N GLY A 245 -3.92 27.00 12.49
CA GLY A 245 -5.05 26.07 12.52
C GLY A 245 -4.65 24.60 12.67
N PHE A 246 -3.39 24.33 13.05
CA PHE A 246 -2.82 22.98 13.06
C PHE A 246 -3.58 22.03 14.00
N ARG A 247 -3.88 22.45 15.23
CA ARG A 247 -4.63 21.63 16.20
C ARG A 247 -5.99 21.19 15.66
N ALA A 248 -6.78 22.11 15.12
CA ALA A 248 -8.09 21.80 14.55
C ALA A 248 -8.00 20.82 13.36
N LYS A 249 -6.92 20.92 12.57
CA LYS A 249 -6.65 20.00 11.46
C LYS A 249 -6.25 18.60 11.95
N ILE A 250 -5.50 18.50 13.04
CA ILE A 250 -5.13 17.22 13.65
C ILE A 250 -6.34 16.54 14.29
N GLU A 251 -7.23 17.28 14.97
CA GLU A 251 -8.47 16.69 15.51
C GLU A 251 -9.32 16.06 14.40
N LYS A 252 -9.44 16.70 13.23
CA LYS A 252 -10.12 16.11 12.06
C LYS A 252 -9.47 14.83 11.53
N LEU A 253 -8.16 14.66 11.73
CA LEU A 253 -7.46 13.44 11.32
C LEU A 253 -7.68 12.28 12.29
N LYS A 254 -8.07 12.54 13.55
CA LYS A 254 -8.34 11.46 14.52
C LYS A 254 -9.58 10.65 14.16
N ASP A 255 -10.50 11.24 13.39
CA ASP A 255 -11.66 10.53 12.86
C ASP A 255 -11.29 9.53 11.77
N TRP A 256 -10.04 9.57 11.29
CA TRP A 256 -9.52 8.67 10.27
C TRP A 256 -8.70 7.64 11.03
N GLU A 257 -8.98 6.35 10.85
CA GLU A 257 -8.45 5.17 11.58
C GLU A 257 -6.90 5.04 11.53
N ILE A 258 -6.20 6.06 12.03
CA ILE A 258 -4.75 6.23 12.04
C ILE A 258 -4.36 6.44 13.50
N THR A 259 -3.33 5.75 13.95
CA THR A 259 -2.77 5.95 15.28
C THR A 259 -2.08 7.32 15.36
N ILE A 260 -2.76 8.30 15.94
CA ILE A 260 -2.24 9.67 16.11
C ILE A 260 -1.86 9.90 17.57
N TYR A 261 -0.61 10.30 17.80
CA TYR A 261 -0.10 10.54 19.15
C TYR A 261 0.59 11.90 19.26
N ARG A 262 0.37 12.59 20.38
CA ARG A 262 1.01 13.86 20.68
C ARG A 262 2.30 13.61 21.44
N TYR A 263 3.43 13.88 20.83
CA TYR A 263 4.74 13.76 21.48
C TYR A 263 5.76 14.67 20.80
N ASP A 264 6.53 15.38 21.60
CA ASP A 264 7.56 16.28 21.12
C ASP A 264 8.86 15.47 20.96
N LEU A 265 9.10 14.96 19.75
CA LEU A 265 10.33 14.24 19.43
C LEU A 265 11.52 15.19 19.53
N THR A 266 12.38 14.95 20.52
CA THR A 266 13.62 15.70 20.64
C THR A 266 14.52 15.31 19.48
N PRO A 267 15.05 16.27 18.69
CA PRO A 267 16.04 15.94 17.68
C PRO A 267 17.24 15.35 18.38
N ALA A 268 17.67 14.16 17.96
CA ALA A 268 18.88 13.58 18.49
C ALA A 268 20.02 14.59 18.24
N ARG A 269 20.65 15.09 19.32
CA ARG A 269 21.85 15.90 19.16
C ARG A 269 22.88 15.03 18.45
N PRO A 270 23.60 15.52 17.43
CA PRO A 270 24.68 14.79 16.79
C PRO A 270 25.86 14.76 17.76
N LEU A 271 25.73 14.01 18.87
CA LEU A 271 26.73 13.99 19.93
C LEU A 271 28.01 13.28 19.47
N LEU A 272 27.91 12.47 18.43
CA LEU A 272 29.03 11.94 17.67
C LEU A 272 28.54 11.84 16.23
N SER A 273 29.41 12.14 15.27
CA SER A 273 29.14 11.90 13.86
C SER A 273 28.86 10.40 13.65
N SER A 274 27.62 9.96 13.81
CA SER A 274 27.23 8.64 13.35
C SER A 274 27.42 8.71 11.84
N GLN A 275 28.30 7.85 11.35
CA GLN A 275 28.48 7.64 9.93
C GLN A 275 27.09 7.44 9.31
N SER A 276 26.90 7.90 8.06
CA SER A 276 25.62 7.75 7.34
C SER A 276 25.03 6.36 7.62
N VAL A 277 23.74 6.26 7.93
CA VAL A 277 23.09 4.97 8.24
C VAL A 277 23.36 3.93 7.15
N SER A 278 23.53 4.38 5.90
CA SER A 278 24.05 3.56 4.81
C SER A 278 25.36 2.85 5.16
N ILE A 279 26.36 3.56 5.70
CA ILE A 279 27.65 2.99 6.12
C ILE A 279 27.47 1.96 7.24
N GLU A 280 26.68 2.28 8.26
CA GLU A 280 26.40 1.34 9.36
C GLU A 280 25.65 0.09 8.88
N PHE A 281 24.77 0.24 7.90
CA PHE A 281 24.09 -0.89 7.26
C PHE A 281 25.05 -1.73 6.42
N HIS A 282 25.97 -1.12 5.66
CA HIS A 282 27.00 -1.87 4.93
C HIS A 282 27.90 -2.66 5.88
N LYS A 283 28.32 -2.06 7.02
CA LYS A 283 29.06 -2.79 8.06
C LYS A 283 28.29 -3.98 8.61
N LEU A 284 26.98 -3.84 8.83
CA LEU A 284 26.12 -4.96 9.23
C LEU A 284 26.13 -6.05 8.14
N LEU A 285 25.97 -5.69 6.87
CA LEU A 285 25.99 -6.67 5.78
C LEU A 285 27.33 -7.41 5.68
N ASP A 286 28.46 -6.70 5.83
CA ASP A 286 29.79 -7.29 5.83
C ASP A 286 29.96 -8.29 6.99
N GLU A 287 29.50 -7.93 8.20
CA GLU A 287 29.57 -8.78 9.39
C GLU A 287 28.66 -10.03 9.26
N LEU A 288 27.47 -9.87 8.68
CA LEU A 288 26.57 -11.00 8.38
C LEU A 288 27.19 -11.93 7.32
N ALA A 289 27.85 -11.38 6.30
CA ALA A 289 28.54 -12.15 5.26
C ALA A 289 29.75 -12.90 5.82
N GLU A 290 30.50 -12.31 6.75
CA GLU A 290 31.58 -12.98 7.48
C GLU A 290 31.04 -14.15 8.32
N CYS A 291 29.95 -13.93 9.06
CA CYS A 291 29.31 -14.99 9.85
C CYS A 291 28.84 -16.16 8.98
N MET A 292 28.33 -15.86 7.77
CA MET A 292 27.92 -16.87 6.80
C MET A 292 29.12 -17.66 6.26
N SER A 293 30.20 -16.95 5.89
CA SER A 293 31.42 -17.56 5.33
C SER A 293 32.11 -18.47 6.33
N ASN A 294 32.14 -18.05 7.60
CA ASN A 294 32.73 -18.82 8.71
C ASN A 294 31.79 -19.91 9.25
N SER A 295 30.56 -20.01 8.72
CA SER A 295 29.51 -20.93 9.21
C SER A 295 29.25 -20.77 10.72
N SER A 296 29.41 -19.55 11.24
CA SER A 296 29.25 -19.26 12.67
C SER A 296 27.79 -19.27 13.10
N MET A 297 26.87 -18.94 12.18
CA MET A 297 25.43 -18.93 12.40
C MET A 297 24.66 -19.39 11.16
N PRO A 298 23.47 -19.98 11.31
CA PRO A 298 22.62 -20.36 10.18
C PRO A 298 22.14 -19.17 9.34
N PHE A 299 22.04 -19.35 8.02
CA PHE A 299 21.51 -18.33 7.11
C PHE A 299 20.16 -17.76 7.55
N GLY A 300 19.24 -18.61 8.02
CA GLY A 300 17.91 -18.16 8.45
C GLY A 300 17.95 -17.16 9.61
N ILE A 301 18.94 -17.26 10.49
CA ILE A 301 19.16 -16.30 11.59
C ILE A 301 19.70 -14.98 11.04
N LEU A 302 20.75 -15.06 10.21
CA LEU A 302 21.38 -13.90 9.57
C LEU A 302 20.38 -13.09 8.73
N PHE A 303 19.52 -13.78 7.99
CA PHE A 303 18.47 -13.16 7.18
C PHE A 303 17.45 -12.38 8.04
N GLN A 304 17.05 -12.93 9.19
CA GLN A 304 16.12 -12.25 10.09
C GLN A 304 16.77 -11.03 10.78
N LEU A 305 18.06 -11.13 11.13
CA LEU A 305 18.83 -9.99 11.67
C LEU A 305 18.96 -8.85 10.65
N GLN A 306 19.21 -9.18 9.38
CA GLN A 306 19.16 -8.19 8.30
C GLN A 306 17.77 -7.55 8.19
N ALA A 307 16.70 -8.35 8.26
CA ALA A 307 15.33 -7.87 8.15
C ALA A 307 14.94 -6.92 9.30
N LEU A 308 15.43 -7.14 10.53
CA LEU A 308 15.20 -6.24 11.67
C LEU A 308 15.76 -4.83 11.42
N ALA A 309 16.97 -4.74 10.85
CA ALA A 309 17.55 -3.46 10.48
C ALA A 309 16.87 -2.83 9.25
N GLN A 310 16.59 -3.65 8.23
CA GLN A 310 16.08 -3.18 6.94
C GLN A 310 14.64 -2.65 7.03
N ASN A 311 13.81 -3.23 7.90
CA ASN A 311 12.43 -2.80 8.14
C ASN A 311 12.31 -1.77 9.29
N ALA A 312 13.43 -1.14 9.68
CA ALA A 312 13.51 -0.09 10.69
C ALA A 312 13.01 -0.45 12.10
N TYR A 313 12.95 -1.74 12.45
CA TYR A 313 12.71 -2.16 13.84
C TYR A 313 13.89 -1.83 14.74
N LEU A 314 15.12 -2.01 14.23
CA LEU A 314 16.36 -1.77 14.97
C LEU A 314 17.33 -0.87 14.20
N HIS A 315 18.26 -0.23 14.92
CA HIS A 315 19.41 0.43 14.27
C HIS A 315 20.35 -0.61 13.68
N PRO A 316 20.98 -0.37 12.52
CA PRO A 316 21.98 -1.28 11.97
C PRO A 316 23.08 -1.61 12.98
N THR A 317 23.56 -0.60 13.72
CA THR A 317 24.51 -0.78 14.84
C THR A 317 23.96 -1.68 15.95
N THR A 318 22.70 -1.53 16.36
CA THR A 318 22.06 -2.43 17.35
C THR A 318 21.96 -3.86 16.82
N SER A 319 21.54 -4.03 15.57
CA SER A 319 21.43 -5.34 14.92
C SER A 319 22.81 -6.00 14.77
N ARG A 320 23.85 -5.20 14.54
CA ARG A 320 25.24 -5.63 14.46
C ARG A 320 25.75 -6.10 15.83
N HIS A 321 25.54 -5.32 16.89
CA HIS A 321 25.88 -5.74 18.25
C HIS A 321 25.10 -7.00 18.69
N LEU A 322 23.84 -7.13 18.30
CA LEU A 322 23.05 -8.34 18.52
C LEU A 322 23.64 -9.54 17.76
N THR A 323 24.07 -9.34 16.51
CA THR A 323 24.76 -10.35 15.69
C THR A 323 26.03 -10.85 16.40
N GLU A 324 26.84 -9.94 16.92
CA GLU A 324 28.06 -10.30 17.64
C GLU A 324 27.78 -11.11 18.91
N ARG A 325 26.79 -10.70 19.70
CA ARG A 325 26.41 -11.43 20.91
C ARG A 325 25.83 -12.80 20.61
N LEU A 326 25.02 -12.92 19.56
CA LEU A 326 24.53 -14.21 19.09
C LEU A 326 25.67 -15.09 18.59
N ARG A 327 26.64 -14.55 17.86
CA ARG A 327 27.82 -15.30 17.39
C ARG A 327 28.58 -15.94 18.55
N ILE A 328 28.84 -15.18 19.61
CA ILE A 328 29.48 -15.67 20.84
C ILE A 328 28.63 -16.79 21.47
N LYS A 329 27.33 -16.54 21.66
CA LYS A 329 26.42 -17.51 22.26
C LYS A 329 26.33 -18.82 21.48
N PHE A 330 26.27 -18.75 20.14
CA PHE A 330 26.26 -19.95 19.29
C PHE A 330 27.55 -20.77 19.44
N ALA A 331 28.70 -20.10 19.59
CA ALA A 331 29.96 -20.79 19.86
C ALA A 331 29.96 -21.48 21.23
N GLU A 332 29.42 -20.81 22.26
CA GLU A 332 29.29 -21.36 23.61
C GLU A 332 28.32 -22.55 23.66
N ASP A 333 27.15 -22.45 23.03
CA ASP A 333 26.16 -23.52 22.97
C ASP A 333 26.72 -24.73 22.21
N LYS A 334 27.43 -24.50 21.09
CA LYS A 334 28.11 -25.56 20.36
C LYS A 334 29.20 -26.24 21.19
N ALA A 335 29.99 -25.47 21.94
CA ALA A 335 31.03 -26.02 22.83
C ALA A 335 30.44 -26.80 24.01
N ALA A 336 29.27 -26.38 24.51
CA ALA A 336 28.55 -27.03 25.59
C ALA A 336 27.61 -28.17 25.14
N GLY A 337 27.47 -28.39 23.83
CA GLY A 337 26.53 -29.38 23.28
C GLY A 337 25.05 -29.03 23.51
N ARG A 338 24.72 -27.74 23.70
CA ARG A 338 23.35 -27.26 23.81
C ARG A 338 22.78 -26.93 22.43
N ASP A 339 21.46 -27.05 22.32
CA ASP A 339 20.75 -26.57 21.13
C ASP A 339 20.81 -25.04 21.06
N PRO A 340 21.25 -24.46 19.94
CA PRO A 340 21.30 -23.01 19.79
C PRO A 340 19.93 -22.41 19.45
N ILE A 341 19.82 -21.09 19.58
CA ILE A 341 18.63 -20.32 19.22
C ILE A 341 18.18 -20.65 17.79
N THR A 342 16.89 -20.95 17.63
CA THR A 342 16.31 -21.35 16.34
C THR A 342 15.78 -20.15 15.57
N VAL A 343 15.58 -20.33 14.26
CA VAL A 343 14.96 -19.32 13.39
C VAL A 343 13.56 -18.94 13.87
N ASP A 344 12.81 -19.90 14.39
CA ASP A 344 11.47 -19.67 14.94
C ASP A 344 11.51 -18.79 16.21
N GLY A 345 12.57 -18.88 17.02
CA GLY A 345 12.79 -17.97 18.15
C GLY A 345 12.98 -16.51 17.71
N ILE A 346 13.73 -16.28 16.62
CA ILE A 346 13.89 -14.94 16.06
C ILE A 346 12.60 -14.45 15.39
N ARG A 347 11.87 -15.31 14.69
CA ARG A 347 10.56 -14.94 14.11
C ARG A 347 9.57 -14.53 15.19
N LYS A 348 9.58 -15.22 16.33
CA LYS A 348 8.76 -14.83 17.49
C LYS A 348 9.14 -13.45 18.01
N LEU A 349 10.43 -13.15 18.12
CA LEU A 349 10.89 -11.79 18.44
C LEU A 349 10.38 -10.78 17.39
N PHE A 350 10.46 -11.10 16.10
CA PHE A 350 9.99 -10.23 15.02
C PHE A 350 8.51 -9.84 15.15
N ASN A 351 7.69 -10.75 15.68
CA ASN A 351 6.27 -10.49 15.94
C ASN A 351 5.99 -9.72 17.24
N MET A 352 6.94 -9.74 18.18
CA MET A 352 6.85 -9.04 19.47
C MET A 352 7.40 -7.63 19.40
N ILE A 353 8.45 -7.41 18.60
CA ILE A 353 9.11 -6.12 18.48
C ILE A 353 8.28 -5.17 17.60
N GLY A 354 7.98 -3.99 18.15
CA GLY A 354 7.35 -2.89 17.44
C GLY A 354 8.35 -1.95 16.79
N TRP A 355 7.85 -0.94 16.08
CA TRP A 355 8.65 0.25 15.81
C TRP A 355 8.71 1.11 17.09
N PRO A 356 9.86 1.72 17.41
CA PRO A 356 9.99 2.61 18.56
C PRO A 356 8.85 3.65 18.62
N PHE A 357 8.06 3.61 19.69
CA PHE A 357 6.87 4.44 19.84
C PHE A 357 6.83 5.15 21.21
N PRO A 358 6.19 6.34 21.31
CA PRO A 358 6.05 7.03 22.59
C PRO A 358 5.32 6.18 23.63
N GLY A 359 5.95 5.99 24.79
CA GLY A 359 5.42 5.19 25.89
C GLY A 359 5.92 3.74 25.92
N ASP A 360 6.67 3.30 24.91
CA ASP A 360 7.39 2.03 24.99
C ASP A 360 8.54 2.11 26.02
N ASP A 361 8.92 0.95 26.54
CA ASP A 361 10.11 0.79 27.37
C ASP A 361 11.38 0.73 26.49
N PRO A 362 12.32 1.69 26.62
CA PRO A 362 13.58 1.69 25.88
C PRO A 362 14.37 0.38 26.03
N TRP A 363 14.29 -0.25 27.20
CA TRP A 363 14.97 -1.52 27.48
C TRP A 363 14.57 -2.60 26.47
N GLY A 364 13.33 -2.60 25.97
CA GLY A 364 12.86 -3.55 24.95
C GLY A 364 13.60 -3.49 23.61
N TYR A 365 14.39 -2.43 23.36
CA TYR A 365 15.15 -2.23 22.13
C TYR A 365 16.67 -2.38 22.33
N GLU A 366 17.13 -2.61 23.56
CA GLU A 366 18.55 -2.79 23.88
C GLU A 366 19.03 -4.23 23.62
N VAL A 367 20.31 -4.38 23.28
CA VAL A 367 20.89 -5.67 22.85
C VAL A 367 20.75 -6.75 23.92
N ASP A 368 20.99 -6.44 25.19
CA ASP A 368 20.92 -7.42 26.27
C ASP A 368 19.48 -7.90 26.54
N SER A 369 18.51 -7.00 26.45
CA SER A 369 17.08 -7.33 26.56
C SER A 369 16.59 -8.19 25.39
N LEU A 370 16.97 -7.82 24.16
CA LEU A 370 16.64 -8.58 22.96
C LEU A 370 17.23 -9.99 23.02
N LEU A 371 18.48 -10.13 23.50
CA LEU A 371 19.10 -11.44 23.69
C LEU A 371 18.37 -12.27 24.74
N THR A 372 18.01 -11.66 25.87
CA THR A 372 17.22 -12.32 26.94
C THR A 372 15.88 -12.81 26.41
N THR A 373 15.18 -11.96 25.63
CA THR A 373 13.91 -12.30 24.99
C THR A 373 14.07 -13.45 23.99
N LEU A 374 15.17 -13.49 23.23
CA LEU A 374 15.46 -14.60 22.32
C LEU A 374 15.71 -15.92 23.06
N GLU A 375 16.39 -15.88 24.19
CA GLU A 375 16.61 -17.05 25.05
C GLU A 375 15.30 -17.56 25.63
N GLU A 376 14.44 -16.67 26.12
CA GLU A 376 13.10 -16.99 26.58
C GLU A 376 12.25 -17.62 25.48
N ASN A 377 12.19 -16.99 24.31
CA ASN A 377 11.48 -17.52 23.15
C ASN A 377 11.99 -18.91 22.76
N HIS A 378 13.31 -19.12 22.81
CA HIS A 378 13.90 -20.41 22.50
C HIS A 378 13.50 -21.50 23.52
N ARG A 379 13.54 -21.19 24.83
CA ARG A 379 13.09 -22.12 25.89
C ARG A 379 11.62 -22.49 25.72
N GLU A 380 10.75 -21.51 25.51
CA GLU A 380 9.31 -21.76 25.32
C GLU A 380 9.05 -22.64 24.09
N ILE A 381 9.80 -22.44 23.00
CA ILE A 381 9.68 -23.28 21.80
C ILE A 381 10.18 -24.71 22.06
N GLN A 382 11.21 -24.89 22.89
CA GLN A 382 11.68 -26.21 23.28
C GLN A 382 10.66 -26.93 24.16
N ASP A 383 10.06 -26.23 25.11
CA ASP A 383 9.10 -26.76 26.08
C ASP A 383 7.71 -27.00 25.48
N ALA A 384 7.37 -26.36 24.35
CA ALA A 384 6.09 -26.54 23.67
C ALA A 384 5.87 -28.00 23.22
N SER A 385 4.63 -28.49 23.39
CA SER A 385 4.24 -29.83 22.97
C SER A 385 4.32 -30.01 21.45
N PRO A 386 4.43 -31.24 20.90
CA PRO A 386 4.52 -31.47 19.45
C PRO A 386 3.34 -30.89 18.65
N ILE A 387 2.16 -30.81 19.27
CA ILE A 387 0.92 -30.26 18.68
C ILE A 387 0.99 -28.73 18.65
N GLU A 388 1.49 -28.10 19.72
CA GLU A 388 1.71 -26.65 19.79
C GLU A 388 2.85 -26.20 18.87
N LYS A 389 3.90 -27.01 18.72
CA LYS A 389 4.98 -26.78 17.73
C LYS A 389 4.45 -26.75 16.29
N GLY A 390 3.46 -27.59 15.98
CA GLY A 390 2.76 -27.57 14.68
C GLY A 390 1.92 -26.30 14.49
N PHE A 391 1.18 -25.87 15.52
CA PHE A 391 0.36 -24.66 15.47
C PHE A 391 1.19 -23.37 15.39
N MET A 392 2.28 -23.27 16.17
CA MET A 392 3.19 -22.12 16.12
C MET A 392 3.87 -21.99 14.76
N ARG A 393 4.24 -23.10 14.09
CA ARG A 393 4.76 -23.05 12.72
C ARG A 393 3.74 -22.53 11.69
N THR A 394 2.45 -22.66 11.96
CA THR A 394 1.37 -22.30 11.01
C THR A 394 0.90 -20.84 11.16
N GLN A 395 1.10 -20.23 12.33
CA GLN A 395 0.84 -18.79 12.55
C GLN A 395 2.03 -17.89 12.15
N LEU A 396 3.18 -18.50 11.82
CA LEU A 396 4.44 -17.83 11.46
C LEU A 396 4.75 -17.89 9.94
N THR A 397 3.79 -18.33 9.12
CA THR A 397 3.76 -18.25 7.65
C THR A 397 2.70 -17.27 7.21
#